data_AF-A0AAX2CHT6-F1
#
_entry.id   AF-A0AAX2CHT6-F1
#
_cell.length_a   1.000
_cell.length_b   1.000
_cell.length_c   1.000
_cell.angle_alpha   90.00
_cell.angle_beta   90.00
_cell.angle_gamma   90.00
#
_symmetry.space_group_name_H-M   'P 1'
#
loop_
_entity.id
_entity.type
_entity.pdbx_description
1 polymer ?
#
loop_
_entity_poly.entity_id
_entity_poly.type
_entity_poly.pdbx_seq_one_letter_code
_entity_poly.pdbx_strand_id
1 'polypeptide(L)'
;MSFNQVLKVIDENIGKRFVLGIDGLSRLGRTTLVKQLEQKLKQKGASFYIFHIDDHIVERNKRYHTKFEEWYEYYYLQWDIEWLRYHFFQQLKWKEQFRFLGASPKTPS
;
A
#
# COMPACT_ATOMS: atom_id res chain seq x y z
N MET A 1 13.66 7.82 -12.13
CA MET A 1 14.50 6.88 -11.33
C MET A 1 14.44 5.52 -12.01
N SER A 2 15.58 4.89 -12.29
CA SER A 2 15.62 3.57 -12.92
C SER A 2 15.45 2.44 -11.90
N PHE A 3 15.05 1.25 -12.36
CA PHE A 3 14.90 0.07 -11.49
C PHE A 3 16.16 -0.23 -10.66
N ASN A 4 17.34 -0.11 -11.27
CA ASN A 4 18.61 -0.34 -10.58
C ASN A 4 18.89 0.69 -9.47
N GLN A 5 18.44 1.94 -9.64
CA GLN A 5 18.54 2.95 -8.58
C GLN A 5 17.64 2.60 -7.40
N VAL A 6 16.42 2.11 -7.66
CA VAL A 6 15.51 1.64 -6.60
C VAL A 6 16.12 0.46 -5.84
N LEU A 7 16.67 -0.52 -6.56
CA LEU A 7 17.35 -1.67 -5.94
C LEU A 7 18.53 -1.25 -5.08
N LYS A 8 19.35 -0.30 -5.54
CA LYS A 8 20.48 0.22 -4.78
C LYS A 8 20.02 0.82 -3.44
N VAL A 9 18.97 1.64 -3.46
CA VAL A 9 18.41 2.24 -2.23
C VAL A 9 17.87 1.16 -1.29
N ILE A 10 17.23 0.12 -1.83
CA ILE A 10 16.76 -1.00 -1.00
C ILE A 10 17.95 -1.75 -0.38
N ASP A 11 18.99 -2.02 -1.17
CA ASP A 11 20.20 -2.72 -0.72
C ASP A 11 20.92 -1.97 0.41
N GLU A 12 21.00 -0.64 0.33
CA GLU A 12 21.56 0.23 1.37
C GLU A 12 20.76 0.21 2.69
N ASN A 13 19.52 -0.30 2.65
CA ASN A 13 18.60 -0.37 3.78
C ASN A 13 18.28 -1.81 4.23
N ILE A 14 18.95 -2.83 3.69
CA ILE A 14 18.79 -4.22 4.15
C ILE A 14 19.15 -4.33 5.64
N GLY A 15 18.37 -5.13 6.38
CA GLY A 15 18.53 -5.32 7.83
C GLY A 15 17.91 -4.20 8.68
N LYS A 16 17.41 -3.13 8.06
CA LYS A 16 16.64 -2.07 8.72
C LYS A 16 15.17 -2.15 8.30
N ARG A 17 14.30 -1.54 9.11
CA ARG A 17 12.93 -1.28 8.71
C ARG A 17 12.92 -0.21 7.62
N PHE A 18 12.59 -0.61 6.40
CA PHE A 18 12.49 0.26 5.24
C PHE A 18 11.09 0.18 4.64
N VAL A 19 10.43 1.33 4.45
CA VAL A 19 9.09 1.41 3.86
C VAL A 19 9.20 2.10 2.52
N LEU A 20 8.82 1.39 1.45
CA LEU A 20 8.81 1.90 0.08
C LEU A 20 7.36 2.08 -0.40
N GLY A 21 6.98 3.33 -0.67
CA GLY A 21 5.74 3.64 -1.38
C GLY A 21 5.96 3.58 -2.89
N ILE A 22 5.15 2.78 -3.59
CA ILE A 22 5.15 2.72 -5.06
C ILE A 22 3.82 3.30 -5.53
N ASP A 23 3.85 4.58 -5.89
CA ASP A 23 2.69 5.29 -6.43
C ASP A 23 2.86 5.57 -7.93
N GLY A 24 1.74 5.75 -8.62
CA GLY A 24 1.69 6.05 -10.04
C GLY A 24 0.28 5.86 -10.60
N LEU A 25 0.01 6.43 -11.78
CA LEU A 25 -1.28 6.23 -12.43
C LEU A 25 -1.55 4.75 -12.73
N SER A 26 -2.83 4.40 -12.87
CA SER A 26 -3.27 3.06 -13.25
C SER A 26 -2.59 2.60 -14.55
N ARG A 27 -2.30 1.30 -14.66
CA ARG A 27 -1.72 0.64 -15.84
C ARG A 27 -0.27 1.02 -16.22
N LEU A 28 0.44 1.80 -15.40
CA LEU A 28 1.87 2.09 -15.60
C LEU A 28 2.84 0.95 -15.18
N GLY A 29 2.37 -0.29 -15.13
CA GLY A 29 3.23 -1.45 -14.83
C GLY A 29 3.68 -1.59 -13.37
N ARG A 30 3.02 -0.93 -12.41
CA ARG A 30 3.33 -1.03 -10.96
C ARG A 30 3.35 -2.47 -10.48
N THR A 31 2.40 -3.29 -10.90
CA THR A 31 2.36 -4.72 -10.56
C THR A 31 3.59 -5.47 -11.10
N THR A 32 4.06 -5.12 -12.30
CA THR A 32 5.27 -5.72 -12.89
C THR A 32 6.51 -5.32 -12.09
N LEU A 33 6.63 -4.03 -11.75
CA LEU A 33 7.73 -3.53 -10.90
C LEU A 33 7.76 -4.23 -9.54
N VAL A 34 6.60 -4.32 -8.87
CA VAL A 34 6.47 -5.00 -7.57
C VAL A 34 6.88 -6.46 -7.66
N LYS A 35 6.46 -7.19 -8.71
CA LYS A 35 6.87 -8.60 -8.94
C LYS A 35 8.37 -8.74 -9.16
N GLN A 36 9.00 -7.82 -9.90
CA GLN A 36 10.45 -7.84 -10.10
C GLN A 36 11.21 -7.58 -8.80
N LEU A 37 10.76 -6.61 -7.99
CA LEU A 37 11.33 -6.34 -6.67
C LEU A 37 11.16 -7.55 -5.74
N GLU A 38 9.97 -8.14 -5.70
CA GLU A 38 9.67 -9.34 -4.92
C GLU A 38 10.64 -10.48 -5.24
N GLN A 39 10.81 -10.80 -6.53
CA GLN A 39 11.75 -11.84 -6.97
C GLN A 39 13.19 -11.55 -6.54
N LYS A 40 13.64 -10.31 -6.67
CA LYS A 40 15.00 -9.90 -6.28
C LYS A 40 15.22 -10.00 -4.77
N LEU A 41 14.24 -9.60 -3.97
CA LEU A 41 14.31 -9.69 -2.51
C LEU A 41 14.30 -11.14 -2.03
N LYS A 42 13.48 -12.00 -2.64
CA LYS A 42 13.49 -13.45 -2.39
C LYS A 42 14.86 -14.06 -2.70
N GLN A 43 15.45 -13.73 -3.86
CA GLN A 43 16.79 -14.22 -4.25
C GLN A 43 17.89 -13.82 -3.26
N LYS A 44 17.74 -12.67 -2.61
CA LYS A 44 18.67 -12.16 -1.58
C LYS A 44 18.41 -12.72 -0.18
N GLY A 45 17.35 -13.50 0.01
CA GLY A 45 16.94 -13.99 1.33
C GLY A 45 16.46 -12.88 2.28
N ALA A 46 16.06 -11.72 1.74
CA ALA A 46 15.57 -10.61 2.55
C ALA A 46 14.14 -10.90 3.07
N SER A 47 13.87 -10.51 4.31
CA SER A 47 12.50 -10.51 4.85
C SER A 47 11.77 -9.24 4.40
N PHE A 48 10.59 -9.37 3.80
CA PHE A 48 9.81 -8.25 3.32
C PHE A 48 8.30 -8.55 3.36
N TYR A 49 7.49 -7.49 3.31
CA TYR A 49 6.04 -7.56 3.18
C TYR A 49 5.58 -6.65 2.04
N ILE A 50 4.56 -7.08 1.30
CA ILE A 50 3.92 -6.30 0.24
C ILE A 50 2.48 -6.05 0.65
N PHE A 51 2.06 -4.78 0.59
CA PHE A 51 0.69 -4.36 0.85
C PHE A 51 0.16 -3.63 -0.38
N HIS A 52 -1.04 -3.99 -0.83
CA HIS A 52 -1.75 -3.28 -1.89
C HIS A 52 -2.78 -2.36 -1.25
N ILE A 53 -2.65 -1.04 -1.44
CA ILE A 53 -3.60 -0.09 -0.85
C ILE A 53 -5.03 -0.29 -1.39
N ASP A 54 -5.16 -0.85 -2.60
CA ASP A 54 -6.45 -1.19 -3.21
C ASP A 54 -7.22 -2.24 -2.40
N ASP A 55 -6.54 -3.08 -1.60
CA ASP A 55 -7.19 -4.04 -0.68
C ASP A 55 -7.93 -3.33 0.47
N HIS A 56 -7.73 -2.02 0.61
CA HIS A 56 -8.37 -1.17 1.62
C HIS A 56 -9.39 -0.19 1.03
N ILE A 57 -9.78 -0.38 -0.24
CA ILE A 57 -10.87 0.40 -0.83
C ILE A 57 -12.17 0.11 -0.09
N VAL A 58 -12.89 1.16 0.28
CA VAL A 58 -14.15 1.05 1.03
C VAL A 58 -15.28 0.50 0.17
N GLU A 59 -16.39 0.11 0.80
CA GLU A 59 -17.55 -0.42 0.09
C GLU A 59 -18.10 0.56 -0.95
N ARG A 60 -18.65 0.01 -2.04
CA ARG A 60 -19.09 0.78 -3.21
C ARG A 60 -20.06 1.93 -2.84
N ASN A 61 -20.96 1.69 -1.91
CA ASN A 61 -21.96 2.67 -1.45
C ASN A 61 -21.38 3.82 -0.63
N LYS A 62 -20.15 3.71 -0.12
CA LYS A 62 -19.44 4.79 0.60
C LYS A 62 -18.63 5.69 -0.33
N ARG A 63 -18.41 5.28 -1.58
CA ARG A 63 -17.48 5.92 -2.52
C ARG A 63 -18.05 6.17 -3.92
N TYR A 64 -19.33 5.93 -4.13
CA TYR A 64 -20.04 6.30 -5.36
C TYR A 64 -21.45 6.76 -5.03
N HIS A 65 -22.01 7.60 -5.89
CA HIS A 65 -23.36 8.17 -5.74
C HIS A 65 -23.53 8.98 -4.45
N THR A 66 -22.45 9.59 -3.98
CA THR A 66 -22.37 10.36 -2.72
C THR A 66 -22.80 11.82 -2.88
N LYS A 67 -23.25 12.21 -4.08
CA LYS A 67 -23.55 13.59 -4.52
C LYS A 67 -22.33 14.48 -4.71
N PHE A 68 -21.13 14.01 -4.39
CA PHE A 68 -19.88 14.67 -4.74
C PHE A 68 -19.49 14.39 -6.19
N GLU A 69 -18.60 15.21 -6.73
CA GLU A 69 -18.03 15.02 -8.06
C GLU A 69 -17.16 13.75 -8.09
N GLU A 70 -17.11 13.05 -9.22
CA GLU A 70 -16.44 11.74 -9.34
C GLU A 70 -14.96 11.78 -8.95
N TRP A 71 -14.27 12.90 -9.21
CA TRP A 71 -12.86 13.05 -8.82
C TRP A 71 -12.70 13.11 -7.29
N TYR A 72 -13.69 13.68 -6.58
CA TYR A 72 -13.72 13.75 -5.13
C TYR A 72 -14.01 12.38 -4.55
N GLU A 73 -14.98 11.66 -5.13
CA GLU A 73 -15.27 10.27 -4.77
C GLU A 73 -14.03 9.37 -4.93
N TYR A 74 -13.34 9.51 -6.07
CA TYR A 74 -12.11 8.77 -6.37
C TYR A 74 -10.96 9.13 -5.43
N TYR A 75 -10.75 10.40 -5.10
CA TYR A 75 -9.57 10.82 -4.35
C TYR A 75 -9.77 10.76 -2.83
N TYR A 76 -10.93 11.21 -2.35
CA TYR A 76 -11.18 11.38 -0.91
C TYR A 76 -12.04 10.28 -0.30
N LEU A 77 -12.89 9.61 -1.09
CA LEU A 77 -13.83 8.61 -0.55
C LEU A 77 -13.45 7.17 -0.88
N GLN A 78 -12.51 6.96 -1.80
CA GLN A 78 -12.08 5.62 -2.17
C GLN A 78 -11.46 4.83 -1.01
N TRP A 79 -10.84 5.54 -0.06
CA TRP A 79 -10.26 4.97 1.15
C TRP A 79 -10.74 5.68 2.41
N ASP A 80 -10.80 4.95 3.52
CA ASP A 80 -10.92 5.55 4.85
C ASP A 80 -9.54 6.08 5.28
N ILE A 81 -9.30 7.36 4.99
CA ILE A 81 -7.99 8.02 5.17
C ILE A 81 -7.56 8.02 6.64
N GLU A 82 -8.46 8.39 7.55
CA GLU A 82 -8.16 8.44 8.98
C GLU A 82 -7.89 7.03 9.51
N TRP A 83 -8.68 6.04 9.11
CA TRP A 83 -8.43 4.66 9.52
C TRP A 83 -7.08 4.15 9.01
N LEU A 84 -6.75 4.34 7.74
CA LEU A 84 -5.45 3.93 7.19
C LEU A 84 -4.29 4.63 7.89
N ARG A 85 -4.43 5.92 8.21
CA ARG A 85 -3.42 6.68 8.92
C ARG A 85 -3.09 6.05 10.28
N TYR A 86 -4.09 5.80 11.12
CA TYR A 86 -3.88 5.31 12.48
C TYR A 86 -3.62 3.80 12.56
N HIS A 87 -4.34 3.01 11.75
CA HIS A 87 -4.32 1.56 11.87
C HIS A 87 -3.32 0.87 10.93
N PHE A 88 -2.93 1.53 9.84
CA PHE A 88 -1.95 0.98 8.90
C PHE A 88 -0.62 1.73 8.95
N PHE A 89 -0.58 2.99 8.50
CA PHE A 89 0.68 3.71 8.30
C PHE A 89 1.44 4.01 9.60
N GLN A 90 0.76 4.40 10.67
CA GLN A 90 1.42 4.62 11.97
C GLN A 90 1.98 3.32 12.56
N GLN A 91 1.32 2.19 12.32
CA GLN A 91 1.77 0.90 12.83
C GLN A 91 3.04 0.42 12.10
N LEU A 92 3.26 0.82 10.84
CA LEU A 92 4.42 0.41 10.03
C LEU A 92 5.74 0.79 10.70
N LYS A 93 5.75 1.86 11.51
CA LYS A 93 6.95 2.35 12.20
C LYS A 93 7.37 1.48 13.37
N TRP A 94 6.43 0.89 14.11
CA TRP A 94 6.70 0.35 15.44
C TRP A 94 6.46 -1.16 15.56
N LYS A 95 5.51 -1.74 14.82
CA LYS A 95 5.13 -3.15 15.03
C LYS A 95 6.09 -4.12 14.38
N GLU A 96 6.71 -5.01 15.16
CA GLU A 96 7.56 -6.10 14.67
C GLU A 96 6.80 -7.18 13.90
N GLN A 97 5.53 -7.40 14.26
CA GLN A 97 4.64 -8.32 13.57
C GLN A 97 3.36 -7.60 13.15
N PHE A 98 3.07 -7.65 11.86
CA PHE A 98 1.81 -7.17 11.29
C PHE A 98 0.83 -8.32 11.17
N ARG A 99 -0.10 -8.45 12.12
CA ARG A 99 -1.29 -9.29 11.94
C ARG A 99 -2.43 -8.37 11.55
N PHE A 100 -2.65 -8.21 10.24
CA PHE A 100 -3.74 -7.40 9.73
C PHE A 100 -5.04 -8.20 9.87
N LEU A 101 -5.90 -7.82 10.82
CA LEU A 101 -7.29 -8.25 10.82
C LEU A 101 -7.98 -7.43 9.72
N GLY A 102 -8.45 -8.10 8.68
CA GLY A 102 -8.85 -7.48 7.41
C GLY A 102 -9.83 -6.31 7.53
N ALA A 103 -9.62 -5.32 6.66
CA ALA A 103 -10.41 -4.12 6.39
C ALA A 103 -10.87 -3.29 7.62
N SER A 104 -11.21 -2.01 7.39
CA SER A 104 -12.00 -1.25 8.36
C SER A 104 -13.24 -2.09 8.71
N PRO A 105 -13.64 -2.21 9.99
CA PRO A 105 -14.82 -2.99 10.37
C PRO A 105 -15.97 -2.56 9.47
N LYS A 106 -16.43 -3.48 8.62
CA LYS A 106 -17.57 -3.26 7.74
C LYS A 106 -18.73 -2.93 8.67
N THR A 107 -19.07 -1.65 8.77
CA THR A 107 -20.24 -1.19 9.51
C THR A 107 -21.42 -2.02 9.02
N PRO A 108 -22.08 -2.80 9.89
CA PRO A 108 -23.27 -3.55 9.49
C PRO A 108 -24.29 -2.54 8.94
N SER A 109 -24.81 -2.84 7.75
CA SER A 109 -26.00 -2.19 7.19
C SER A 109 -27.20 -2.39 8.09
#